data_AF-A0A3L7SGB8-F1
#
_entry.id   AF-A0A3L7SGB8-F1
#
_cell.length_a   1.000
_cell.length_b   1.000
_cell.length_c   1.000
_cell.angle_alpha   90.00
_cell.angle_beta   90.00
_cell.angle_gamma   90.00
#
_symmetry.space_group_name_H-M   'P 1'
#
loop_
_entity.id
_entity.type
_entity.pdbx_description
1 polymer ?
#
loop_
_entity_poly.entity_id
_entity_poly.type
_entity_poly.pdbx_seq_one_letter_code
_entity_poly.pdbx_strand_id
1 'polypeptide(L)'
;MNSPIDQLTPREKLRDAAHLLRELAEHLEQGFVPKVHELKKLSRQQDPASDQPPVTDLTIRSSVAAVVESDRYSAGLTQNIEHYLISIQHDVSELLRRGEGKP
;
A
#
# COMPACT_ATOMS: atom_id res chain seq x y z
N MET A 1 -4.96 1.74 24.75
CA MET A 1 -5.16 3.08 24.15
C MET A 1 -6.28 2.92 23.15
N ASN A 2 -7.39 3.66 23.27
CA ASN A 2 -8.48 3.58 22.29
C ASN A 2 -8.03 4.27 20.99
N SER A 3 -7.78 3.50 19.95
CA SER A 3 -7.54 4.03 18.60
C SER A 3 -8.83 4.69 18.09
N PRO A 4 -8.78 5.76 17.28
CA PRO A 4 -9.98 6.30 16.62
C PRO A 4 -10.79 5.23 15.87
N ILE A 5 -10.10 4.21 15.33
CA ILE A 5 -10.71 3.06 14.67
C ILE A 5 -11.65 2.30 15.62
N ASP A 6 -11.32 2.18 16.91
CA ASP A 6 -12.10 1.41 17.89
C ASP A 6 -13.46 2.05 18.21
N GLN A 7 -13.65 3.33 17.84
CA GLN A 7 -14.92 4.06 18.02
C GLN A 7 -15.87 3.87 16.84
N LEU A 8 -15.39 3.30 15.73
CA LEU A 8 -16.18 3.08 14.53
C LEU A 8 -17.03 1.81 14.66
N THR A 9 -18.19 1.82 14.01
CA THR A 9 -18.99 0.60 13.83
C THR A 9 -18.31 -0.36 12.85
N PRO A 10 -18.62 -1.68 12.90
CA PRO A 10 -18.07 -2.65 11.95
C PRO A 10 -18.33 -2.27 10.49
N ARG A 11 -19.49 -1.66 10.20
CA ARG A 11 -19.85 -1.18 8.86
C ARG A 11 -18.96 -0.03 8.40
N GLU A 12 -18.66 0.92 9.28
CA GLU A 12 -17.75 2.04 8.96
C GLU A 12 -16.32 1.53 8.75
N LYS A 13 -15.84 0.61 9.62
CA LYS A 13 -14.53 -0.03 9.44
C LYS A 13 -14.41 -0.73 8.10
N LEU A 14 -15.42 -1.50 7.68
CA LEU A 14 -15.45 -2.17 6.38
C LEU A 14 -15.43 -1.19 5.20
N ARG A 15 -16.21 -0.11 5.29
CA ARG A 15 -16.23 0.94 4.25
C ARG A 15 -14.86 1.60 4.09
N ASP A 16 -14.25 1.96 5.21
CA ASP A 16 -12.98 2.69 5.21
C ASP A 16 -11.82 1.76 4.77
N ALA A 17 -11.81 0.50 5.21
CA ALA A 17 -10.88 -0.51 4.70
C ALA A 17 -11.02 -0.72 3.19
N ALA A 18 -12.26 -0.78 2.66
CA ALA A 18 -12.50 -0.90 1.23
C ALA A 18 -12.09 0.34 0.43
N HIS A 19 -12.11 1.52 1.05
CA HIS A 19 -11.56 2.73 0.45
C HIS A 19 -10.03 2.64 0.35
N LEU A 20 -9.36 2.30 1.45
CA LEU A 20 -7.90 2.16 1.48
C LEU A 20 -7.40 1.07 0.53
N LEU A 21 -8.14 -0.04 0.38
CA LEU A 21 -7.80 -1.10 -0.59
C LEU A 21 -7.85 -0.60 -2.03
N ARG A 22 -8.84 0.22 -2.38
CA ARG A 22 -8.94 0.83 -3.72
C ARG A 22 -7.80 1.82 -3.95
N GLU A 23 -7.52 2.64 -2.96
CA GLU A 23 -6.41 3.59 -3.02
C GLU A 23 -5.06 2.88 -3.19
N LEU A 24 -4.83 1.78 -2.46
CA LEU A 24 -3.64 0.96 -2.61
C LEU A 24 -3.54 0.37 -4.02
N ALA A 25 -4.64 -0.18 -4.56
CA ALA A 25 -4.65 -0.73 -5.91
C ALA A 25 -4.34 0.35 -6.96
N GLU A 26 -5.00 1.51 -6.88
CA GLU A 26 -4.76 2.64 -7.78
C GLU A 26 -3.32 3.13 -7.71
N HIS A 27 -2.76 3.26 -6.51
CA HIS A 27 -1.36 3.67 -6.33
C HIS A 27 -0.37 2.63 -6.86
N LEU A 28 -0.64 1.34 -6.69
CA LEU A 28 0.20 0.29 -7.24
C LEU A 28 0.20 0.34 -8.77
N GLU A 29 -0.97 0.46 -9.38
CA GLU A 29 -1.15 0.47 -10.84
C GLU A 29 -0.58 1.73 -11.51
N GLN A 30 -0.88 2.91 -10.94
CA GLN A 30 -0.58 4.20 -11.57
C GLN A 30 0.69 4.85 -11.03
N GLY A 31 1.09 4.49 -9.81
CA GLY A 31 2.24 5.08 -9.11
C GLY A 31 3.44 4.16 -9.08
N PHE A 32 3.34 3.04 -8.35
CA PHE A 32 4.49 2.19 -8.04
C PHE A 32 5.00 1.40 -9.24
N VAL A 33 4.13 0.62 -9.88
CA VAL A 33 4.51 -0.28 -10.99
C VAL A 33 5.16 0.49 -12.15
N PRO A 34 4.63 1.65 -12.61
CA PRO A 34 5.27 2.43 -13.67
C PRO A 34 6.68 2.90 -13.28
N LYS A 35 6.87 3.40 -12.05
CA LYS A 35 8.19 3.87 -11.57
C LYS A 35 9.23 2.73 -11.55
N VAL A 36 8.83 1.52 -11.13
CA VAL A 36 9.70 0.34 -11.17
C VAL A 36 10.06 -0.02 -12.62
N HIS A 37 9.10 0.02 -13.54
CA HIS A 37 9.37 -0.23 -14.96
C HIS A 37 10.34 0.77 -15.55
N GLU A 38 10.19 2.06 -15.25
CA GLU A 38 11.11 3.10 -15.71
C GLU A 38 12.52 2.94 -15.13
N LEU A 39 12.64 2.65 -13.83
CA LEU A 39 13.93 2.35 -13.22
C LEU A 39 14.63 1.16 -13.90
N LYS A 40 13.87 0.09 -14.20
CA LYS A 40 14.38 -1.09 -14.91
C LYS A 40 14.84 -0.78 -16.33
N LYS A 41 14.20 0.17 -17.02
CA LYS A 41 14.64 0.63 -18.35
C LYS A 41 15.95 1.41 -18.23
N LEU A 42 16.02 2.36 -17.30
CA LEU A 42 17.22 3.18 -17.07
C LEU A 42 18.43 2.32 -16.71
N SER A 43 18.26 1.30 -15.88
CA SER A 43 19.36 0.40 -15.50
C SER A 43 19.90 -0.45 -16.66
N ARG A 44 19.12 -0.63 -17.73
CA ARG A 44 19.52 -1.39 -18.93
C ARG A 44 20.23 -0.53 -19.98
N GLN A 45 20.05 0.79 -19.94
CA GLN A 45 20.71 1.74 -20.85
C GLN A 45 22.19 1.97 -20.53
N GLN A 46 22.69 1.43 -19.42
CA GLN A 46 24.12 1.40 -19.12
C GLN A 46 24.87 0.24 -19.82
N ASP A 47 24.17 -0.60 -20.60
CA ASP A 47 24.81 -1.64 -21.40
C ASP A 47 25.64 -1.00 -22.52
N PRO A 48 26.97 -1.23 -22.59
CA PRO A 48 27.85 -0.64 -23.61
C PRO A 48 27.49 -1.05 -25.05
N ALA A 49 26.60 -2.04 -25.23
CA ALA A 49 26.03 -2.41 -26.53
C ALA A 49 24.78 -1.59 -26.95
N SER A 50 24.33 -0.65 -26.11
CA SER A 50 23.15 0.18 -26.39
C SER A 50 23.49 1.42 -27.21
N ASP A 51 22.71 1.70 -28.27
CA ASP A 51 22.79 2.94 -29.07
C ASP A 51 22.29 4.19 -28.32
N GLN A 52 21.92 4.07 -27.04
CA GLN A 52 21.37 5.18 -26.25
C GLN A 52 22.46 5.92 -25.45
N PRO A 53 22.34 7.25 -25.28
CA PRO A 53 23.31 8.01 -24.50
C PRO A 53 23.34 7.53 -23.04
N PRO A 54 24.52 7.48 -22.41
CA PRO A 54 24.67 6.97 -21.05
C PRO A 54 23.85 7.80 -20.07
N VAL A 55 23.05 7.11 -19.26
CA VAL A 55 22.26 7.72 -18.18
C VAL A 55 23.18 8.15 -17.04
N THR A 56 23.02 9.36 -16.56
CA THR A 56 23.81 9.86 -15.42
C THR A 56 23.42 9.15 -14.11
N ASP A 57 24.39 8.97 -13.22
CA ASP A 57 24.15 8.44 -11.87
C ASP A 57 23.12 9.26 -11.09
N LEU A 58 23.07 10.59 -11.34
CA LEU A 58 22.08 11.48 -10.74
C LEU A 58 20.65 11.10 -11.16
N THR A 59 20.46 10.75 -12.44
CA THR A 59 19.16 10.30 -12.98
C THR A 59 18.74 8.98 -12.34
N ILE A 60 19.67 8.02 -12.25
CA ILE A 60 19.40 6.71 -11.62
C ILE A 60 19.02 6.92 -10.16
N ARG A 61 19.80 7.69 -9.40
CA ARG A 61 19.52 7.97 -7.99
C ARG A 61 18.17 8.63 -7.77
N SER A 62 17.80 9.58 -8.64
CA SER A 62 16.49 10.24 -8.58
C SER A 62 15.35 9.25 -8.86
N SER A 63 15.52 8.35 -9.83
CA SER A 63 14.53 7.31 -10.14
C SER A 63 14.37 6.31 -9.00
N VAL A 64 15.48 5.86 -8.40
CA VAL A 64 15.46 5.01 -7.20
C VAL A 64 14.73 5.70 -6.04
N ALA A 65 15.01 6.97 -5.78
CA ALA A 65 14.34 7.74 -4.73
C ALA A 65 12.81 7.78 -4.95
N ALA A 66 12.36 7.98 -6.19
CA ALA A 66 10.94 7.98 -6.52
C ALA A 66 10.27 6.62 -6.31
N VAL A 67 10.95 5.51 -6.60
CA VAL A 67 10.46 4.15 -6.32
C VAL A 67 10.35 3.91 -4.83
N VAL A 68 11.40 4.23 -4.06
CA VAL A 68 11.42 4.04 -2.59
C VAL A 68 10.33 4.85 -1.91
N GLU A 69 10.09 6.08 -2.34
CA GLU A 69 9.01 6.90 -1.79
C GLU A 69 7.63 6.30 -2.10
N SER A 70 7.46 5.77 -3.32
CA SER A 70 6.23 5.10 -3.72
C SER A 70 6.00 3.79 -2.95
N ASP A 71 7.07 3.06 -2.61
CA ASP A 71 7.03 1.86 -1.76
C ASP A 71 6.57 2.22 -0.33
N ARG A 72 7.17 3.26 0.26
CA ARG A 72 6.82 3.75 1.61
C ARG A 72 5.35 4.12 1.72
N TYR A 73 4.81 4.79 0.70
CA TYR A 73 3.38 5.11 0.66
C TYR A 73 2.51 3.84 0.68
N SER A 74 2.87 2.84 -0.14
CA SER A 74 2.17 1.56 -0.20
C SER A 74 2.23 0.81 1.14
N ALA A 75 3.39 0.84 1.80
CA ALA A 75 3.58 0.25 3.12
C ALA A 75 2.69 0.92 4.18
N GLY A 76 2.57 2.24 4.16
CA GLY A 76 1.68 3.00 5.04
C GLY A 76 0.20 2.62 4.84
N LEU A 77 -0.26 2.53 3.59
CA LEU A 77 -1.62 2.07 3.29
C LEU A 77 -1.85 0.64 3.77
N THR A 78 -0.89 -0.25 3.53
CA THR A 78 -0.98 -1.66 3.93
C THR A 78 -1.10 -1.79 5.45
N GLN A 79 -0.29 -1.04 6.21
CA GLN A 79 -0.35 -1.02 7.66
C GLN A 79 -1.71 -0.51 8.18
N ASN A 80 -2.25 0.54 7.56
CA ASN A 80 -3.57 1.05 7.94
C ASN A 80 -4.68 0.03 7.65
N ILE A 81 -4.64 -0.63 6.49
CA ILE A 81 -5.59 -1.70 6.14
C ILE A 81 -5.50 -2.83 7.17
N GLU A 82 -4.30 -3.26 7.54
CA GLU A 82 -4.10 -4.30 8.55
C GLU A 82 -4.75 -3.92 9.89
N HIS A 83 -4.56 -2.69 10.36
CA HIS A 83 -5.22 -2.20 11.58
C HIS A 83 -6.74 -2.28 11.49
N TYR A 84 -7.34 -1.90 10.35
CA TYR A 84 -8.78 -2.03 10.15
C TYR A 84 -9.23 -3.50 10.16
N LEU A 85 -8.51 -4.39 9.47
CA LEU A 85 -8.85 -5.82 9.39
C LEU A 85 -8.78 -6.50 10.76
N ILE A 86 -7.75 -6.20 11.56
CA ILE A 86 -7.63 -6.70 12.94
C ILE A 86 -8.79 -6.20 13.80
N SER A 87 -9.14 -4.91 13.70
CA SER A 87 -10.24 -4.34 14.47
C SER A 87 -11.61 -4.93 14.06
N ILE A 88 -11.83 -5.17 12.76
CA ILE A 88 -13.03 -5.85 12.25
C ILE A 88 -13.10 -7.29 12.76
N GLN A 89 -11.98 -8.02 12.71
CA GLN A 89 -11.91 -9.39 13.22
C GLN A 89 -12.32 -9.43 14.70
N HIS A 90 -11.79 -8.53 15.52
CA HIS A 90 -12.15 -8.44 16.93
C HIS A 90 -13.65 -8.16 17.14
N ASP A 91 -14.21 -7.18 16.42
CA ASP A 91 -15.64 -6.84 16.52
C ASP A 91 -16.54 -8.03 16.13
N VAL A 92 -16.21 -8.72 15.04
CA VAL A 92 -16.99 -9.87 14.55
C VAL A 92 -16.91 -11.02 15.55
N SER A 93 -15.73 -11.31 16.10
CA SER A 93 -15.57 -12.33 17.15
C SER A 93 -16.40 -12.00 18.40
N GLU A 94 -16.43 -10.74 18.84
CA GLU A 94 -17.25 -10.31 19.97
C GLU A 94 -18.77 -10.43 19.68
N LEU A 95 -19.20 -10.08 18.47
CA LEU A 95 -20.61 -10.23 18.07
C LEU A 95 -21.04 -11.69 18.05
N LEU A 96 -20.21 -12.59 17.51
CA LEU A 96 -20.48 -14.02 17.48
C LEU A 96 -20.55 -14.59 18.91
N ARG A 97 -19.58 -14.25 19.77
CA ARG A 97 -19.56 -14.69 21.18
C ARG A 97 -20.82 -14.26 21.94
N ARG A 98 -21.34 -13.06 21.66
CA ARG A 98 -22.60 -12.57 22.25
C ARG A 98 -23.83 -13.25 21.66
N GLY A 99 -23.78 -13.63 20.37
CA GLY A 99 -24.84 -14.36 19.68
C GLY A 99 -24.99 -15.81 20.15
N GLU A 100 -23.87 -16.48 20.48
CA GLU A 100 -23.83 -17.85 21.02
C GLU A 100 -24.35 -17.94 22.48
N GLY A 101 -24.43 -16.82 23.20
CA GLY A 101 -24.91 -16.74 24.57
C GLY A 101 -26.42 -16.51 24.74
N LYS A 102 -27.22 -16.62 23.67
CA LYS A 102 -28.67 -16.50 23.74
C LYS A 102 -29.31 -17.88 24.03
N PRO A 103 -30.05 -18.06 25.15
CA PRO A 103 -30.82 -19.28 25.39
C PRO A 103 -31.95 -19.46 24.36
#